data_AF-A0A1V5DSU5-F1
#
_entry.id   AF-A0A1V5DSU5-F1
#
_cell.length_a   1.000
_cell.length_b   1.000
_cell.length_c   1.000
_cell.angle_alpha   90.00
_cell.angle_beta   90.00
_cell.angle_gamma   90.00
#
_symmetry.space_group_name_H-M   'P 1'
#
loop_
_entity.id
_entity.type
_entity.pdbx_description
1 polymer ?
#
loop_
_entity_poly.entity_id
_entity_poly.type
_entity_poly.pdbx_seq_one_letter_code
_entity_poly.pdbx_strand_id
1 'polypeptide(L)'
;MSREVTEALIQLTANKRYPDKPFLINNSYLIFEFKAAGDIDKKEFEAQKDLYQKILISMKREEALQTWLTGNKEAMIKEGRIKIKKDLKDL
;
A
#
# COMPACT_ATOMS: atom_id res chain seq x y z
N MET A 1 4.13 17.23 -3.87
CA MET A 1 4.08 15.82 -4.32
C MET A 1 2.63 15.37 -4.33
N SER A 2 2.25 14.42 -5.19
CA SER A 2 0.88 13.88 -5.19
C SER A 2 0.67 12.97 -3.97
N ARG A 3 -0.59 12.84 -3.53
CA ARG A 3 -0.96 12.01 -2.39
C ARG A 3 -0.56 10.54 -2.58
N GLU A 4 -0.76 10.01 -3.77
CA GLU A 4 -0.40 8.62 -4.13
C GLU A 4 1.10 8.35 -3.96
N VAL A 5 1.96 9.27 -4.40
CA VAL A 5 3.41 9.16 -4.21
C VAL A 5 3.76 9.18 -2.73
N THR A 6 3.16 10.09 -1.95
CA THR A 6 3.37 10.16 -0.50
C THR A 6 2.95 8.88 0.22
N GLU A 7 1.77 8.33 -0.10
CA GLU A 7 1.25 7.10 0.49
C GLU A 7 2.15 5.89 0.18
N ALA A 8 2.70 5.82 -1.04
CA ALA A 8 3.60 4.74 -1.42
C ALA A 8 4.99 4.88 -0.78
N LEU A 9 5.50 6.11 -0.65
CA LEU A 9 6.78 6.37 0.03
C LEU A 9 6.74 5.98 1.51
N ILE A 10 5.63 6.26 2.20
CA ILE A 10 5.44 5.92 3.62
C ILE A 10 5.42 4.40 3.85
N GLN A 11 5.10 3.60 2.82
CA GLN A 11 5.11 2.14 2.91
C GLN A 11 6.50 1.51 2.74
N LEU A 12 7.50 2.29 2.32
CA LEU A 12 8.85 1.78 2.13
C LEU A 12 9.54 1.53 3.47
N THR A 13 10.27 0.43 3.55
CA THR A 13 11.01 0.02 4.74
C THR A 13 12.35 -0.58 4.33
N ALA A 14 13.21 -0.89 5.30
CA ALA A 14 14.47 -1.59 5.03
C ALA A 14 14.26 -2.94 4.31
N ASN A 15 13.11 -3.59 4.53
CA ASN A 15 12.71 -4.87 3.91
C ASN A 15 11.94 -4.67 2.59
N LYS A 16 11.23 -3.55 2.42
CA LYS A 16 10.55 -3.16 1.18
C LYS A 16 11.17 -1.85 0.65
N ARG A 17 12.35 -1.96 0.03
CA ARG A 17 13.13 -0.79 -0.37
C ARG A 17 12.59 -0.04 -1.59
N TYR A 18 11.84 -0.73 -2.44
CA TYR A 18 11.31 -0.17 -3.68
C TYR A 18 9.78 -0.22 -3.69
N PRO A 19 9.12 0.77 -4.33
CA PRO A 19 7.69 0.72 -4.59
C PRO A 19 7.37 -0.35 -5.66
N ASP A 20 6.15 -0.88 -5.65
CA ASP A 20 5.75 -1.94 -6.57
C ASP A 20 5.65 -1.47 -8.02
N LYS A 21 5.52 -0.15 -8.24
CA LYS A 21 5.41 0.47 -9.57
C LYS A 21 6.17 1.81 -9.63
N PRO A 22 6.69 2.21 -10.81
CA PRO A 22 7.25 3.54 -11.02
C PRO A 22 6.17 4.62 -10.99
N PHE A 23 6.53 5.83 -10.58
CA PHE A 23 5.64 6.99 -10.59
C PHE A 23 5.89 7.86 -11.81
N LEU A 24 4.83 8.30 -12.48
CA LEU A 24 4.91 9.31 -13.54
C LEU A 24 4.81 10.70 -12.91
N ILE A 25 5.93 11.43 -12.85
CA ILE A 25 6.00 12.79 -12.30
C ILE A 25 6.64 13.68 -13.35
N ASN A 26 5.98 14.79 -13.72
CA ASN A 26 6.46 15.73 -14.73
C ASN A 26 6.90 15.05 -16.03
N ASN A 27 6.07 14.14 -16.54
CA ASN A 27 6.31 13.40 -17.78
C ASN A 27 7.56 12.50 -17.78
N SER A 28 8.08 12.17 -16.59
CA SER A 28 9.21 11.27 -16.37
C SER A 28 8.84 10.16 -15.38
N TYR A 29 9.37 8.97 -15.60
CA TYR A 29 9.20 7.84 -14.68
C TYR A 29 10.29 7.88 -13.60
N LEU A 30 9.86 7.87 -12.34
CA LEU A 30 10.74 7.88 -11.18
C LEU A 30 10.52 6.63 -10.33
N ILE A 31 11.62 6.03 -9.86
CA ILE A 31 11.63 4.96 -8.86
C ILE A 31 12.32 5.52 -7.61
N PHE A 32 11.69 5.37 -6.47
CA PHE A 32 12.24 5.79 -5.18
C PHE A 32 12.82 4.58 -4.44
N GLU A 33 13.97 4.75 -3.80
CA GLU A 33 14.59 3.74 -2.95
C GLU A 33 14.61 4.22 -1.50
N PHE A 34 14.18 3.36 -0.58
CA PHE A 34 14.37 3.57 0.85
C PHE A 34 15.85 3.49 1.20
N LYS A 35 16.43 4.63 1.56
CA LYS A 35 17.82 4.69 2.05
C LYS A 35 17.92 4.51 3.56
N ALA A 36 17.15 5.30 4.30
CA ALA A 36 17.11 5.29 5.75
C ALA A 36 15.87 6.03 6.25
N ALA A 37 15.47 5.76 7.50
CA ALA A 37 14.56 6.62 8.25
C ALA A 37 15.40 7.60 9.09
N GLY A 38 15.05 8.88 9.05
CA GLY A 38 15.62 9.88 9.95
C GLY A 38 14.84 9.97 11.26
N ASP A 39 15.37 10.76 12.20
CA ASP A 39 14.65 11.08 13.44
C ASP A 39 13.38 11.90 13.15
N ILE A 40 12.38 11.74 14.01
CA ILE A 40 11.10 12.43 13.88
C ILE A 40 11.23 13.85 14.43
N ASP A 41 11.03 14.86 13.57
CA ASP A 41 10.77 16.22 14.02
C ASP A 41 9.34 16.30 14.59
N LYS A 42 9.24 16.45 15.90
CA LYS A 42 7.94 16.52 16.60
C LYS A 42 7.11 17.73 16.19
N LYS A 43 7.73 18.86 15.85
CA LYS A 43 7.02 20.07 15.46
C LYS A 43 6.39 19.89 14.07
N GLU A 44 7.16 19.32 13.15
CA GLU A 44 6.66 19.01 11.81
C GLU A 44 5.59 17.89 11.86
N PHE A 45 5.79 16.89 12.71
CA PHE A 45 4.82 15.82 12.92
C PHE A 45 3.46 16.36 13.40
N GLU A 46 3.44 17.22 14.43
CA GLU A 46 2.20 17.80 14.92
C GLU A 46 1.54 18.71 13.87
N ALA A 47 2.32 19.46 13.07
CA ALA A 47 1.78 20.27 11.98
C ALA A 47 1.11 19.44 10.87
N GLN A 48 1.59 18.22 10.62
CA GLN A 48 1.08 17.32 9.58
C GLN A 48 0.21 16.17 10.09
N LYS A 49 -0.13 16.16 11.38
CA LYS A 49 -0.81 15.05 12.07
C LYS A 49 -2.09 14.60 11.38
N ASP A 50 -2.94 15.55 10.98
CA ASP A 50 -4.21 15.27 10.30
C ASP A 50 -4.00 14.60 8.94
N LEU A 51 -2.94 14.98 8.22
CA LEU A 51 -2.57 14.35 6.95
C LEU A 51 -2.13 12.90 7.18
N TYR A 52 -1.24 12.67 8.14
CA TYR A 52 -0.80 11.33 8.50
C TYR A 52 -1.96 10.44 8.95
N GLN A 53 -2.89 10.98 9.73
CA GLN A 53 -4.09 10.25 10.14
C GLN A 53 -4.94 9.83 8.94
N LYS A 54 -5.15 10.73 7.97
CA LYS A 54 -5.90 10.41 6.74
C LYS A 54 -5.21 9.33 5.91
N ILE A 55 -3.89 9.40 5.77
CA ILE A 55 -3.07 8.39 5.08
C ILE A 55 -3.21 7.03 5.78
N LEU A 56 -3.02 6.99 7.10
CA LEU A 56 -3.12 5.77 7.88
C LEU A 56 -4.51 5.12 7.78
N ILE A 57 -5.58 5.92 7.86
CA ILE A 57 -6.96 5.44 7.71
C ILE A 57 -7.18 4.86 6.30
N SER A 58 -6.65 5.51 5.27
CA SER A 58 -6.72 5.03 3.88
C SER A 58 -6.07 3.66 3.75
N MET A 59 -4.84 3.52 4.26
CA MET A 59 -4.09 2.26 4.24
C MET A 59 -4.81 1.14 5.00
N LYS A 60 -5.32 1.43 6.20
CA LYS A 60 -6.03 0.44 7.02
C LYS A 60 -7.35 -0.01 6.40
N ARG A 61 -8.04 0.89 5.69
CA ARG A 61 -9.24 0.55 4.94
C ARG A 61 -8.94 -0.43 3.81
N GLU A 62 -7.88 -0.17 3.04
CA GLU A 62 -7.45 -1.07 1.95
C GLU A 62 -7.05 -2.44 2.49
N GLU A 63 -6.25 -2.49 3.57
CA GLU A 63 -5.85 -3.73 4.24
C GLU A 63 -7.08 -4.54 4.72
N ALA A 64 -8.05 -3.87 5.34
CA ALA A 64 -9.29 -4.50 5.80
C ALA A 64 -10.14 -5.05 4.64
N LEU A 65 -10.25 -4.30 3.54
CA LEU A 65 -10.96 -4.73 2.35
C LEU A 65 -10.31 -5.97 1.72
N GLN A 66 -8.99 -5.96 1.53
CA GLN A 66 -8.26 -7.10 0.96
C GLN A 66 -8.37 -8.35 1.82
N THR A 67 -8.25 -8.19 3.14
CA THR A 67 -8.41 -9.30 4.09
C THR A 67 -9.82 -9.86 4.04
N TRP A 68 -10.84 -8.99 4.02
CA TRP A 68 -12.24 -9.40 3.93
C TRP A 68 -12.55 -10.11 2.60
N LEU A 69 -12.08 -9.59 1.47
CA LEU A 69 -12.25 -10.21 0.15
C LEU A 69 -11.59 -11.59 0.08
N THR A 70 -10.37 -11.70 0.60
CA THR A 70 -9.62 -12.97 0.59
C THR A 70 -10.30 -14.02 1.47
N GLY A 71 -10.67 -13.65 2.70
CA GLY A 71 -11.38 -14.57 3.61
C GLY A 71 -12.75 -14.99 3.07
N ASN A 72 -13.50 -14.05 2.46
CA ASN A 72 -14.79 -14.39 1.85
C ASN A 72 -14.61 -15.30 0.63
N LYS A 73 -13.62 -15.05 -0.22
CA LYS A 73 -13.27 -15.92 -1.36
C LYS A 73 -12.98 -17.35 -0.88
N GLU A 74 -12.17 -17.51 0.16
CA GLU A 74 -11.84 -18.82 0.75
C GLU A 74 -13.09 -19.53 1.29
N ALA A 75 -13.97 -18.82 2.01
CA ALA A 75 -15.24 -19.36 2.49
C ALA A 75 -16.15 -19.82 1.35
N MET A 76 -16.31 -19.00 0.29
CA MET A 76 -17.14 -19.34 -0.86
C MET A 76 -16.60 -20.54 -1.67
N ILE A 77 -15.28 -20.73 -1.72
CA ILE A 77 -14.67 -21.93 -2.31
C ILE A 77 -14.99 -23.16 -1.44
N LYS A 78 -14.83 -23.06 -0.12
CA LYS A 78 -15.13 -24.15 0.83
C LYS A 78 -16.60 -24.56 0.80
N GLU A 79 -17.51 -23.60 0.65
CA GLU A 79 -18.96 -23.81 0.51
C GLU A 79 -19.36 -24.33 -0.88
N GLY A 80 -18.42 -24.45 -1.83
CA GLY A 80 -18.69 -24.89 -3.20
C GLY A 80 -19.46 -23.89 -4.05
N ARG A 81 -19.61 -22.64 -3.58
CA ARG A 81 -20.32 -21.55 -4.27
C ARG A 81 -19.51 -20.95 -5.41
N ILE A 82 -18.19 -21.04 -5.32
CA ILE A 82 -17.26 -20.61 -6.37
C ILE A 82 -16.31 -21.76 -6.71
N LYS A 83 -16.06 -21.97 -8.01
CA LYS A 83 -14.96 -22.83 -8.52
C LYS A 83 -13.99 -21.98 -9.33
N ILE A 84 -12.70 -22.05 -8.98
CA ILE A 84 -11.64 -21.43 -9.77
C ILE A 84 -11.26 -22.39 -10.89
N LYS A 85 -11.48 -21.95 -12.14
CA LYS A 85 -11.24 -22.78 -13.35
C LYS A 85 -9.79 -22.73 -13.84
N LYS A 86 -9.01 -21.73 -13.43
CA LYS A 86 -7.61 -21.52 -13.81
C LYS A 86 -6.93 -20.72 -12.71
N ASP A 87 -5.81 -21.21 -12.18
CA ASP A 87 -5.04 -20.55 -11.12
C ASP A 87 -3.95 -19.63 -11.73
N LEU A 88 -3.41 -18.71 -10.93
CA LEU A 88 -2.27 -17.88 -11.32
C LEU A 88 -1.02 -18.71 -11.65
N LYS A 89 -0.92 -19.92 -11.11
CA LYS A 89 0.16 -20.88 -11.44
C LYS A 89 0.01 -21.52 -12.81
N ASP A 90 -1.17 -21.41 -13.44
CA ASP A 90 -1.48 -21.95 -14.76
C ASP A 90 -1.34 -20.89 -15.88
N LEU A 91 -0.82 -19.71 -15.55
CA LEU A 91 -0.40 -18.65 -16.47
C LEU A 91 1.12 -18.73 -16.68
#